data_AF-A0A9D6E3K8-F1
#
_entry.id   AF-A0A9D6E3K8-F1
#
_cell.length_a   1.000
_cell.length_b   1.000
_cell.length_c   1.000
_cell.angle_alpha   90.00
_cell.angle_beta   90.00
_cell.angle_gamma   90.00
#
_symmetry.space_group_name_H-M   'P 1'
#
loop_
_entity.id
_entity.type
_entity.pdbx_description
1 polymer ?
#
loop_
_entity_poly.entity_id
_entity_poly.type
_entity_poly.pdbx_seq_one_letter_code
_entity_poly.pdbx_strand_id
1 'polypeptide(L)' 'MKEILEYLARALADHPEQVEVRQVEGERFLILELKVASEDMGKIIGTIVKAAALRENKKVTVEIVQ' A
#
# COMPACT_ATOMS: atom_id res chain seq x y z
N MET A 1 -1.56 9.05 6.36
CA MET A 1 -0.87 7.81 5.92
C MET A 1 -1.29 7.41 4.51
N LYS A 2 -2.59 7.34 4.21
CA LYS A 2 -3.12 7.04 2.87
C LYS A 2 -2.46 7.85 1.74
N GLU A 3 -2.41 9.17 1.84
CA GLU A 3 -1.89 10.03 0.76
C GLU A 3 -0.43 9.73 0.40
N ILE A 4 0.39 9.45 1.41
CA ILE A 4 1.80 9.10 1.20
C ILE A 4 1.90 7.73 0.52
N LEU A 5 1.08 6.76 0.95
CA LEU A 5 1.04 5.44 0.33
C LEU A 5 0.57 5.51 -1.12
N GLU A 6 -0.47 6.30 -1.40
CA GLU A 6 -1.00 6.51 -2.75
C GLU A 6 0.02 7.21 -3.65
N TYR A 7 0.69 8.24 -3.15
CA TYR A 7 1.76 8.92 -3.88
C TYR A 7 2.92 7.97 -4.23
N LEU A 8 3.38 7.16 -3.26
CA LEU A 8 4.46 6.21 -3.49
C LEU A 8 4.04 5.08 -4.43
N ALA A 9 2.83 4.53 -4.26
CA ALA A 9 2.32 3.48 -5.13
C ALA A 9 2.17 3.96 -6.57
N ARG A 10 1.66 5.19 -6.80
CA ARG A 10 1.59 5.80 -8.14
C ARG A 10 2.95 6.09 -8.73
N ALA A 11 3.94 6.48 -7.92
CA ALA A 11 5.29 6.73 -8.41
C ALA A 11 6.03 5.43 -8.79
N LEU A 12 5.60 4.28 -8.25
CA LEU A 12 6.22 2.97 -8.49
C LEU A 12 5.49 2.14 -9.55
N ALA A 13 4.18 2.30 -9.68
CA ALA A 13 3.35 1.61 -10.66
C ALA A 13 3.70 2.04 -12.09
N ASP A 14 3.69 1.08 -13.01
CA ASP A 14 3.71 1.33 -14.44
C ASP A 14 2.33 1.82 -14.94
N HIS A 15 1.24 1.46 -14.22
CA HIS A 15 -0.14 1.95 -14.45
C HIS A 15 -0.68 2.76 -13.26
N PRO A 16 -0.22 4.02 -13.06
CA PRO A 16 -0.60 4.85 -11.90
C PRO A 16 -2.10 5.15 -11.81
N GLU A 17 -2.83 5.11 -12.91
CA GLU A 17 -4.27 5.32 -12.98
C GLU A 17 -5.08 4.15 -12.38
N GLN A 18 -4.48 2.96 -12.29
CA GLN A 18 -5.08 1.78 -11.67
C GLN A 18 -4.74 1.66 -10.17
N VAL A 19 -4.02 2.64 -9.63
CA VAL A 19 -3.66 2.69 -8.22
C VAL A 19 -4.78 3.38 -7.43
N GLU A 20 -5.41 2.58 -6.58
CA GLU A 20 -6.46 3.03 -5.68
C GLU A 20 -6.11 2.63 -4.23
N VAL A 21 -6.16 3.59 -3.31
CA VAL A 21 -5.89 3.35 -1.89
C VAL A 21 -7.15 3.63 -1.07
N ARG A 22 -7.58 2.62 -0.33
CA ARG A 22 -8.67 2.74 0.65
C ARG A 22 -8.13 2.55 2.06
N GLN A 23 -8.61 3.40 2.96
CA GLN A 23 -8.23 3.40 4.36
C GLN A 23 -9.45 3.02 5.18
N VAL A 24 -9.30 1.98 6.00
CA VAL A 24 -10.31 1.54 6.97
C VAL A 24 -9.72 1.71 8.36
N GLU A 25 -10.30 2.64 9.12
CA GLU A 25 -9.90 2.93 10.51
C GLU A 25 -10.81 2.19 11.49
N GLY A 26 -10.21 1.43 12.41
CA GLY A 26 -10.86 0.90 13.60
C GLY A 26 -10.21 1.47 14.86
N GLU A 27 -10.80 1.22 16.03
CA GLU A 27 -10.33 1.81 17.30
C GLU A 27 -8.86 1.49 17.66
N ARG A 28 -8.34 0.35 17.19
CA ARG A 28 -6.97 -0.12 17.51
C ARG A 28 -6.17 -0.55 16.29
N PHE A 29 -6.72 -0.42 15.09
CA PHE A 29 -6.10 -0.90 13.87
C PHE A 29 -6.35 0.06 12.71
N LEU A 30 -5.38 0.10 11.80
CA LEU A 30 -5.43 0.84 10.56
C LEU A 30 -5.18 -0.16 9.44
N ILE A 31 -6.18 -0.35 8.57
CA ILE A 31 -6.06 -1.17 7.38
C ILE A 31 -5.94 -0.24 6.18
N LEU A 32 -4.92 -0.47 5.37
CA LEU A 32 -4.72 0.21 4.09
C LEU A 32 -4.87 -0.84 2.98
N GLU A 33 -5.96 -0.74 2.24
CA GLU A 33 -6.24 -1.56 1.06
C GLU A 33 -5.62 -0.86 -0.15
N LEU A 34 -4.77 -1.57 -0.88
CA LEU A 34 -4.11 -1.06 -2.08
C LEU A 34 -4.53 -1.93 -3.26
N LYS A 35 -5.22 -1.32 -4.22
CA LYS A 35 -5.60 -1.92 -5.50
C LYS A 35 -4.69 -1.36 -6.59
N VAL A 36 -4.13 -2.25 -7.39
CA VAL A 36 -3.17 -1.94 -8.46
C VAL A 36 -3.38 -2.91 -9.62
N ALA A 37 -2.83 -2.58 -10.80
CA ALA A 37 -2.76 -3.53 -11.90
C ALA A 37 -2.02 -4.81 -11.46
N SER A 38 -2.44 -5.96 -11.98
CA SER A 38 -1.82 -7.26 -11.63
C SER A 38 -0.32 -7.30 -11.96
N GLU A 39 0.10 -6.53 -12.95
CA GLU A 39 1.47 -6.38 -13.43
C GLU A 39 2.35 -5.60 -12.44
N ASP A 40 1.77 -4.60 -11.76
CA ASP A 40 2.45 -3.74 -10.79
C ASP A 40 2.57 -4.39 -9.40
N MET A 41 1.78 -5.42 -9.14
CA MET A 41 1.66 -6.06 -7.83
C MET A 41 3.02 -6.53 -7.29
N GLY A 42 3.84 -7.19 -8.14
CA GLY A 42 5.16 -7.69 -7.73
C GLY A 42 6.16 -6.59 -7.36
N LYS A 43 6.14 -5.48 -8.11
CA LYS A 43 7.02 -4.32 -7.93
C LYS A 43 6.67 -3.55 -6.65
N ILE A 44 5.37 -3.42 -6.39
CA ILE A 44 4.82 -2.68 -5.26
C ILE A 44 4.95 -3.46 -3.94
N ILE A 45 4.60 -4.75 -3.92
CA ILE A 45 4.78 -5.61 -2.74
C ILE A 45 6.24 -5.60 -2.28
N GLY A 46 7.18 -5.81 -3.20
CA GLY A 46 8.60 -5.91 -2.89
C GLY A 46 9.18 -4.63 -2.28
N THR A 47 8.65 -3.47 -2.65
CA THR A 47 9.16 -2.17 -2.19
C THR A 47 8.53 -1.74 -0.86
N ILE A 48 7.21 -1.86 -0.73
CA ILE A 48 6.46 -1.37 0.44
C ILE A 48 6.70 -2.26 1.67
N VAL A 49 6.73 -3.58 1.50
CA VAL A 49 7.02 -4.51 2.62
C VAL A 49 8.43 -4.25 3.18
N LYS A 50 9.38 -3.97 2.30
CA LYS A 50 10.76 -3.67 2.67
C LYS A 50 10.88 -2.33 3.42
N ALA A 51 10.08 -1.34 3.05
CA ALA A 51 10.01 -0.04 3.74
C ALA A 51 9.28 -0.11 5.09
N ALA A 52 8.19 -0.88 5.19
CA ALA A 52 7.42 -1.05 6.43
C ALA A 52 8.19 -1.83 7.49
N ALA A 53 8.99 -2.83 7.09
CA ALA A 53 9.86 -3.56 8.01
C ALA A 53 10.93 -2.68 8.69
N LEU A 54 11.25 -1.52 8.11
CA LEU A 54 12.28 -0.60 8.60
C LEU A 54 11.78 0.38 9.67
N ARG A 55 10.47 0.57 9.85
CA ARG A 55 9.96 1.59 10.79
C ARG A 55 8.69 1.17 11.55
N GLU A 56 8.82 1.33 12.86
CA GLU A 56 7.81 1.36 13.93
C GLU A 56 7.34 0.04 14.56
N ASN A 57 7.22 0.09 15.89
CA ASN A 57 6.66 -0.92 16.81
C ASN A 57 5.12 -1.09 16.66
N LYS A 58 4.60 -0.95 15.43
CA LYS A 58 3.18 -1.07 15.09
C LYS A 58 3.01 -2.08 13.97
N LYS A 59 2.12 -3.06 14.16
CA LYS A 59 1.74 -3.99 13.10
C LYS A 59 0.95 -3.21 12.04
N VAL A 60 1.52 -3.05 10.87
CA VAL A 60 0.83 -2.55 9.67
C VAL A 60 0.58 -3.74 8.77
N THR A 61 -0.69 -4.00 8.44
CA THR A 61 -1.09 -5.02 7.48
C THR A 61 -1.55 -4.30 6.22
N VAL A 62 -0.94 -4.64 5.09
CA VAL A 62 -1.37 -4.16 3.77
C VAL A 62 -2.08 -5.33 3.11
N GLU A 63 -3.37 -5.16 2.82
CA GLU A 63 -4.15 -6.13 2.08
C GLU A 63 -4.30 -5.67 0.63
N ILE A 64 -3.98 -6.59 -0.29
CA ILE A 64 -4.09 -6.34 -1.72
C ILE A 64 -5.35 -7.02 -2.18
N VAL A 65 -6.29 -6.20 -2.63
CA VAL A 65 -7.60 -6.62 -3.13
C VAL A 65 -7.62 -6.48 -4.64
N GLN A 66 -8.05 -7.53 -5.33
CA GLN A 66 -8.12 -7.60 -6.80
C GLN A 66 -9.41 -6.97 -7.31
#